data_AF-A0A3B8XZG0-F1
#
_entry.id   AF-A0A3B8XZG0-F1
#
_cell.length_a   1.000
_cell.length_b   1.000
_cell.length_c   1.000
_cell.angle_alpha   90.00
_cell.angle_beta   90.00
_cell.angle_gamma   90.00
#
_symmetry.space_group_name_H-M   'P 1'
#
loop_
_entity.id
_entity.type
_entity.pdbx_description
1 polymer ?
#
loop_
_entity_poly.entity_id
_entity_poly.type
_entity_poly.pdbx_seq_one_letter_code
_entity_poly.pdbx_strand_id
1 'polypeptide(L)'
;YSMQLMQTKFEYDGSLNPRFSPGLFGLEIESIKAYGGESQTPDFILISSAGVTRPGRPGLNLDEEPPAVRMNEQLGGILTWKWRGEEVVRQSGLNYTIIRPCALTEKPGDQALLFDQGDNIKGQVSREAIAALCLEILEKPQACQKTFEVREEEQTPNSQDWGQSLASLTSD
;
A
#
# COMPACT_ATOMS: atom_id res chain seq x y z
N TYR A 1 12.86 7.09 9.34
CA TYR A 1 12.60 7.70 10.66
C TYR A 1 12.25 6.58 11.63
N SER A 2 12.96 6.46 12.74
CA SER A 2 12.62 5.53 13.84
C SER A 2 12.28 6.36 15.08
N MET A 3 11.25 5.95 15.82
CA MET A 3 10.94 6.48 17.13
C MET A 3 11.30 5.44 18.18
N GLN A 4 12.00 5.86 19.22
CA GLN A 4 12.34 5.01 20.35
C GLN A 4 12.02 5.74 21.65
N LEU A 5 11.33 5.04 22.56
CA LEU A 5 11.19 5.44 23.95
C LEU A 5 12.12 4.56 24.78
N MET A 6 13.10 5.17 25.44
CA MET A 6 14.10 4.45 26.22
C MET A 6 14.29 5.12 27.56
N GLN A 7 14.13 4.35 28.64
CA GLN A 7 14.68 4.68 29.94
C GLN A 7 16.02 3.95 30.07
N THR A 8 17.12 4.69 30.17
CA THR A 8 18.47 4.11 30.18
C THR A 8 19.33 4.71 31.30
N LYS A 9 20.16 3.85 31.88
CA LYS A 9 21.21 4.24 32.83
C LYS A 9 22.41 4.89 32.12
N PHE A 10 22.57 4.64 30.82
CA PHE A 10 23.71 5.08 30.02
C PHE A 10 23.25 5.90 28.81
N GLU A 11 24.04 6.92 28.47
CA GLU A 11 23.88 7.68 27.22
C GLU A 11 24.41 6.89 26.01
N TYR A 12 24.19 7.41 24.80
CA TYR A 12 24.66 6.78 23.55
C TYR A 12 26.18 6.62 23.47
N ASP A 13 26.93 7.47 24.15
CA ASP A 13 28.39 7.39 24.26
C ASP A 13 28.86 6.39 25.34
N GLY A 14 27.93 5.70 26.00
CA GLY A 14 28.19 4.75 27.07
C GLY A 14 28.48 5.42 28.43
N SER A 15 28.45 6.75 28.52
CA SER A 15 28.60 7.47 29.78
C SER A 15 27.35 7.35 30.65
N LEU A 16 27.48 7.66 31.95
CA LEU A 16 26.34 7.67 32.87
C LEU A 16 25.37 8.79 32.48
N ASN A 17 24.10 8.44 32.29
CA ASN A 17 23.04 9.42 32.10
C ASN A 17 22.86 10.23 33.40
N PRO A 18 23.17 11.55 33.43
CA PRO A 18 23.10 12.36 34.64
C PRO A 18 21.67 12.58 35.15
N ARG A 19 20.66 12.26 34.34
CA ARG A 19 19.23 12.32 34.69
C ARG A 19 18.67 10.97 35.12
N PHE A 20 19.46 9.89 35.08
CA PHE A 20 19.01 8.59 35.59
C PHE A 20 18.85 8.63 37.11
N SER A 21 17.69 8.18 37.60
CA SER A 21 17.46 7.91 39.01
C SER A 21 17.10 6.43 39.22
N PRO A 22 17.74 5.74 40.17
CA PRO A 22 17.34 4.38 40.54
C PRO A 22 15.99 4.41 41.26
N GLY A 23 15.10 3.50 40.93
CA GLY A 23 13.78 3.40 41.56
C GLY A 23 12.74 2.78 40.64
N LEU A 24 11.50 2.75 41.13
CA LEU A 24 10.34 2.39 40.31
C LEU A 24 10.09 3.49 39.27
N PHE A 25 9.73 3.07 38.07
CA PHE A 25 9.35 3.95 36.98
C PHE A 25 8.02 3.47 36.39
N GLY A 26 7.16 4.43 36.06
CA GLY A 26 5.93 4.20 35.30
C GLY A 26 5.93 5.14 34.10
N LEU A 27 5.70 4.59 32.92
CA LEU A 27 5.42 5.35 31.71
C LEU A 27 4.00 5.06 31.29
N GLU A 28 3.13 6.06 31.43
CA GLU A 28 1.78 6.01 30.88
C GLU A 28 1.82 6.68 29.51
N ILE A 29 1.52 5.90 28.47
CA ILE A 29 1.46 6.38 27.09
C ILE A 29 -0.01 6.38 26.69
N GLU A 30 -0.58 7.56 26.49
CA GLU A 30 -1.95 7.69 25.98
C GLU A 30 -2.01 7.39 24.47
N SER A 31 -1.09 7.96 23.68
CA SER A 31 -0.96 7.64 22.25
C SER A 31 0.41 8.02 21.68
N ILE A 32 0.79 7.37 20.57
CA ILE A 32 1.92 7.75 19.71
C ILE A 32 1.41 7.72 18.28
N LYS A 33 1.64 8.78 17.51
CA LYS A 33 1.12 8.91 16.15
C LYS A 33 2.22 9.42 15.20
N ALA A 34 2.50 8.68 14.13
CA ALA A 34 3.46 9.08 13.10
C ALA A 34 2.82 9.91 11.96
N TYR A 35 1.53 9.72 11.73
CA TYR A 35 0.74 10.33 10.65
C TYR A 35 -0.56 10.83 11.24
N GLY A 36 -0.99 12.07 11.00
CA GLY A 36 -2.23 12.54 11.66
C GLY A 36 -2.55 14.02 11.64
N GLY A 37 -1.97 14.79 10.72
CA GLY A 37 -2.51 16.10 10.38
C GLY A 37 -3.80 15.97 9.56
N GLU A 38 -4.49 17.09 9.31
CA GLU A 38 -5.55 17.18 8.30
C GLU A 38 -4.93 17.11 6.89
N SER A 39 -4.33 15.95 6.55
CA SER A 39 -3.75 15.74 5.22
C SER A 39 -4.88 15.50 4.23
N GLN A 40 -4.92 16.33 3.19
CA GLN A 40 -5.88 16.16 2.09
C GLN A 40 -5.38 15.14 1.05
N THR A 41 -4.14 14.65 1.19
CA THR A 41 -3.52 13.67 0.29
C THR A 41 -3.07 12.42 1.05
N PRO A 42 -2.75 11.31 0.36
CA PRO A 42 -2.37 10.07 1.02
C PRO A 42 -1.12 10.24 1.90
N ASP A 43 -1.22 9.85 3.17
CA ASP A 43 -0.11 9.73 4.12
C ASP A 43 0.58 8.36 4.03
N PHE A 44 -0.14 7.36 3.50
CA PHE A 44 0.30 5.98 3.44
C PHE A 44 -0.11 5.30 2.13
N ILE A 45 0.85 4.67 1.46
CA ILE A 45 0.59 3.89 0.25
C ILE A 45 0.94 2.43 0.52
N LEU A 46 -0.03 1.54 0.34
CA LEU A 46 0.18 0.09 0.39
C LEU A 46 0.27 -0.48 -1.02
N ILE A 47 1.39 -1.14 -1.34
CA ILE A 47 1.51 -1.95 -2.56
C ILE A 47 1.06 -3.38 -2.28
N SER A 48 -0.17 -3.67 -2.66
CA SER A 48 -0.80 -4.97 -2.50
C SER A 48 -0.56 -5.86 -3.74
N SER A 49 -1.60 -6.43 -4.34
CA SER A 49 -1.57 -7.22 -5.57
C SER A 49 -2.97 -7.30 -6.16
N ALA A 50 -3.09 -7.27 -7.48
CA ALA A 50 -4.34 -7.64 -8.13
C ALA A 50 -4.66 -9.12 -7.84
N GLY A 51 -5.95 -9.43 -7.77
CA GLY A 51 -6.47 -10.77 -7.54
C GLY A 51 -6.55 -11.18 -6.08
N VAL A 52 -6.29 -10.29 -5.11
CA VAL A 52 -6.38 -10.65 -3.69
C VAL A 52 -7.78 -11.06 -3.26
N THR A 53 -8.82 -10.59 -3.95
CA THR A 53 -10.23 -10.96 -3.70
C THR A 53 -10.79 -12.05 -4.62
N ARG A 54 -9.96 -12.61 -5.51
CA ARG A 54 -10.37 -13.73 -6.38
C ARG A 54 -10.41 -15.07 -5.65
N PRO A 55 -9.44 -15.45 -4.80
CA PRO A 55 -9.51 -16.71 -4.06
C PRO A 55 -10.84 -16.84 -3.29
N GLY A 56 -11.61 -17.87 -3.59
CA GLY A 56 -12.92 -18.13 -2.96
C GLY A 56 -14.12 -17.41 -3.59
N ARG A 57 -13.93 -16.64 -4.67
CA ARG A 57 -15.05 -16.02 -5.40
C ARG A 57 -15.93 -17.10 -6.06
N PRO A 58 -17.26 -17.11 -5.84
CA PRO A 58 -18.15 -18.08 -6.48
C PRO A 58 -18.08 -18.00 -8.00
N GLY A 59 -18.01 -19.15 -8.68
CA GLY A 59 -18.01 -19.22 -10.14
C GLY A 59 -16.68 -18.87 -10.82
N LEU A 60 -15.59 -18.69 -10.05
CA LEU A 60 -14.26 -18.45 -10.61
C LEU A 60 -13.71 -19.72 -11.28
N ASN A 61 -13.38 -19.62 -12.57
CA ASN A 61 -12.61 -20.67 -13.25
C ASN A 61 -11.14 -20.50 -12.91
N LEU A 62 -10.62 -21.33 -11.99
CA LEU A 62 -9.23 -21.25 -11.54
C LEU A 62 -8.22 -21.46 -12.69
N ASP A 63 -8.51 -22.27 -13.69
CA ASP A 63 -7.53 -22.58 -14.75
C ASP A 63 -7.16 -21.35 -15.60
N GLU A 64 -8.07 -20.38 -15.69
CA GLU A 64 -7.92 -19.11 -16.42
C GLU A 64 -7.30 -18.00 -15.57
N GLU A 65 -7.01 -18.27 -14.30
CA GLU A 65 -6.46 -17.28 -13.38
C GLU A 65 -4.93 -17.21 -13.39
N PRO A 66 -4.35 -16.05 -13.04
CA PRO A 66 -2.91 -15.92 -12.89
C PRO A 66 -2.35 -16.92 -11.86
N PRO A 67 -1.09 -17.37 -12.01
CA PRO A 67 -0.49 -18.37 -11.13
C PRO A 67 -0.61 -18.06 -9.64
N ALA A 68 -0.48 -16.78 -9.24
CA ALA A 68 -0.60 -16.37 -7.85
C ALA A 68 -1.98 -16.66 -7.23
N VAL A 69 -3.06 -16.57 -8.02
CA VAL A 69 -4.43 -16.89 -7.57
C VAL A 69 -4.61 -18.41 -7.50
N ARG A 70 -4.21 -19.13 -8.57
CA ARG A 70 -4.35 -20.59 -8.64
C ARG A 70 -3.57 -21.32 -7.56
N MET A 71 -2.36 -20.85 -7.30
CA MET A 71 -1.39 -21.48 -6.40
C MET A 71 -1.34 -20.77 -5.04
N ASN A 72 -2.34 -19.95 -4.69
CA ASN A 72 -2.29 -19.13 -3.48
C ASN A 72 -2.00 -19.98 -2.22
N GLU A 73 -2.66 -21.13 -2.06
CA GLU A 73 -2.42 -22.04 -0.93
C GLU A 73 -0.99 -22.60 -0.94
N GLN A 74 -0.47 -23.01 -2.10
CA GLN A 74 0.89 -23.52 -2.26
C GLN A 74 1.96 -22.45 -1.99
N LEU A 75 1.61 -21.17 -2.21
CA LEU A 75 2.43 -20.00 -1.89
C LEU A 75 2.23 -19.51 -0.45
N GLY A 76 1.63 -20.32 0.43
CA GLY A 76 1.43 -19.99 1.84
C GLY A 76 0.34 -18.95 2.10
N GLY A 77 -0.62 -18.80 1.18
CA GLY A 77 -1.71 -17.83 1.30
C GLY A 77 -1.26 -16.38 1.05
N ILE A 78 -0.25 -16.16 0.19
CA ILE A 78 0.32 -14.84 -0.06
C ILE A 78 -0.74 -13.76 -0.37
N LEU A 79 -1.73 -14.06 -1.20
CA LEU A 79 -2.82 -13.13 -1.53
C LEU A 79 -3.79 -12.94 -0.36
N THR A 80 -4.02 -13.99 0.42
CA THR A 80 -4.82 -13.93 1.64
C THR A 80 -4.19 -12.97 2.66
N TRP A 81 -2.87 -13.05 2.85
CA TRP A 81 -2.16 -12.16 3.76
C TRP A 81 -2.04 -10.73 3.23
N LYS A 82 -1.89 -10.56 1.91
CA LYS A 82 -1.99 -9.23 1.28
C LYS A 82 -3.36 -8.60 1.52
N TRP A 83 -4.46 -9.32 1.29
CA TRP A 83 -5.80 -8.83 1.65
C TRP A 83 -5.85 -8.45 3.13
N ARG A 84 -5.47 -9.35 4.05
CA ARG A 84 -5.48 -9.02 5.49
C ARG A 84 -4.71 -7.74 5.82
N GLY A 85 -3.57 -7.50 5.16
CA GLY A 85 -2.82 -6.25 5.28
C GLY A 85 -3.59 -5.03 4.80
N GLU A 86 -4.35 -5.14 3.70
CA GLU A 86 -5.26 -4.08 3.27
C GLU A 86 -6.32 -3.75 4.32
N GLU A 87 -7.00 -4.75 4.90
CA GLU A 87 -8.03 -4.52 5.93
C GLU A 87 -7.47 -3.76 7.14
N VAL A 88 -6.25 -4.08 7.56
CA VAL A 88 -5.58 -3.37 8.65
C VAL A 88 -5.34 -1.90 8.28
N VAL A 89 -4.93 -1.61 7.04
CA VAL A 89 -4.76 -0.23 6.56
C VAL A 89 -6.10 0.51 6.47
N ARG A 90 -7.17 -0.13 5.99
CA ARG A 90 -8.51 0.48 5.96
C ARG A 90 -9.00 0.86 7.37
N GLN A 91 -8.69 0.02 8.35
CA GLN A 91 -9.10 0.21 9.75
C GLN A 91 -8.15 1.11 10.55
N SER A 92 -7.02 1.54 9.99
CA SER A 92 -5.99 2.26 10.75
C SER A 92 -6.29 3.74 11.00
N GLY A 93 -7.30 4.30 10.30
CA GLY A 93 -7.60 5.74 10.33
C GLY A 93 -6.54 6.63 9.66
N LEU A 94 -5.67 6.04 8.82
CA LEU A 94 -4.71 6.79 8.01
C LEU A 94 -5.40 7.34 6.76
N ASN A 95 -4.92 8.46 6.24
CA ASN A 95 -5.23 8.81 4.86
C ASN A 95 -4.41 7.92 3.93
N TYR A 96 -5.02 6.97 3.24
CA TYR A 96 -4.31 5.91 2.54
C TYR A 96 -4.69 5.79 1.07
N THR A 97 -3.80 5.12 0.32
CA THR A 97 -4.09 4.55 -0.99
C THR A 97 -3.58 3.12 -1.05
N ILE A 98 -4.39 2.20 -1.58
CA ILE A 98 -3.98 0.81 -1.81
C ILE A 98 -3.90 0.58 -3.31
N ILE A 99 -2.69 0.32 -3.80
CA ILE A 99 -2.45 0.00 -5.21
C ILE A 99 -2.33 -1.52 -5.32
N ARG A 100 -3.06 -2.12 -6.25
CA ARG A 100 -3.03 -3.54 -6.58
C ARG A 100 -2.43 -3.73 -7.98
N PRO A 101 -1.10 -3.77 -8.13
CA PRO A 101 -0.51 -4.02 -9.43
C PRO A 101 -0.95 -5.36 -10.01
N CYS A 102 -1.21 -5.37 -11.31
CA CYS A 102 -1.24 -6.61 -12.09
C CYS A 102 0.19 -7.22 -12.18
N ALA A 103 0.42 -8.18 -13.07
CA ALA A 103 1.70 -8.90 -13.11
C ALA A 103 2.88 -7.95 -13.36
N LEU A 104 3.78 -7.85 -12.37
CA LEU A 104 4.92 -6.94 -12.42
C LEU A 104 5.95 -7.36 -13.46
N THR A 105 6.50 -6.40 -14.19
CA THR A 105 7.56 -6.63 -15.18
C THR A 105 8.78 -5.73 -14.95
N GLU A 106 9.90 -6.07 -15.59
CA GLU A 106 11.13 -5.28 -15.64
C GLU A 106 11.24 -4.44 -16.92
N LYS A 107 10.13 -4.28 -17.67
CA LYS A 107 10.10 -3.41 -18.85
C LYS A 107 10.19 -1.94 -18.43
N PRO A 108 10.60 -1.02 -19.33
CA PRO A 108 10.48 0.41 -19.07
C PRO A 108 9.04 0.79 -18.72
N GLY A 109 8.86 1.74 -17.78
CA GLY A 109 7.55 2.26 -17.40
C GLY A 109 7.02 3.36 -18.33
N ASP A 110 7.01 3.12 -19.64
CA ASP A 110 6.71 4.11 -20.68
C ASP A 110 5.29 4.00 -21.29
N GLN A 111 4.47 3.08 -20.77
CA GLN A 111 3.10 2.85 -21.21
C GLN A 111 2.08 3.57 -20.31
N ALA A 112 0.88 3.81 -20.85
CA ALA A 112 -0.22 4.38 -20.08
C ALA A 112 -0.74 3.40 -19.01
N LEU A 113 -1.14 3.91 -17.85
CA LEU A 113 -1.67 3.13 -16.73
C LEU A 113 -3.20 3.16 -16.69
N LEU A 114 -3.85 2.01 -16.77
CA LEU A 114 -5.29 1.88 -16.59
C LEU A 114 -5.60 1.46 -15.16
N PHE A 115 -6.56 2.13 -14.53
CA PHE A 115 -7.07 1.82 -13.19
C PHE A 115 -8.47 1.20 -13.26
N ASP A 116 -8.73 0.21 -12.40
CA ASP A 116 -10.08 -0.37 -12.21
C ASP A 116 -10.25 -0.87 -10.76
N GLN A 117 -11.45 -1.32 -10.39
CA GLN A 117 -11.75 -1.86 -9.06
C GLN A 117 -12.49 -3.19 -9.12
N GLY A 118 -12.31 -4.00 -8.07
CA GLY A 118 -13.05 -5.26 -7.86
C GLY A 118 -12.31 -6.54 -8.25
N ASP A 119 -11.00 -6.46 -8.49
CA ASP A 119 -10.17 -7.54 -9.02
C ASP A 119 -10.70 -8.05 -10.37
N ASN A 120 -11.10 -7.15 -11.26
CA ASN A 120 -11.72 -7.45 -12.56
C ASN A 120 -10.72 -7.39 -13.74
N ILE A 121 -9.56 -6.75 -13.59
CA ILE A 121 -8.61 -6.61 -14.70
C ILE A 121 -7.44 -7.60 -14.62
N LYS A 122 -6.94 -8.00 -15.78
CA LYS A 122 -5.72 -8.82 -15.95
C LYS A 122 -4.77 -8.05 -16.86
N GLY A 123 -3.48 -8.18 -16.62
CA GLY A 123 -2.47 -7.48 -17.42
C GLY A 123 -1.09 -7.52 -16.79
N GLN A 124 -0.22 -6.64 -17.26
CA GLN A 124 1.13 -6.45 -16.77
C GLN A 124 1.36 -4.98 -16.46
N VAL A 125 2.31 -4.67 -15.59
CA VAL A 125 2.74 -3.28 -15.32
C VAL A 125 4.21 -3.26 -14.92
N SER A 126 4.96 -2.28 -15.39
CA SER A 126 6.36 -2.09 -15.00
C SER A 126 6.50 -1.72 -13.52
N ARG A 127 7.54 -2.23 -12.87
CA ARG A 127 7.96 -1.75 -11.54
C ARG A 127 8.30 -0.27 -11.54
N GLU A 128 8.86 0.25 -12.64
CA GLU A 128 9.17 1.68 -12.78
C GLU A 128 7.89 2.52 -12.83
N ALA A 129 6.88 2.07 -13.58
CA ALA A 129 5.61 2.77 -13.67
C ALA A 129 4.87 2.80 -12.32
N ILE A 130 4.90 1.70 -11.54
CA ILE A 130 4.36 1.69 -10.17
C ILE A 130 5.14 2.65 -9.26
N ALA A 131 6.47 2.71 -9.36
CA ALA A 131 7.26 3.62 -8.57
C ALA A 131 6.93 5.09 -8.88
N ALA A 132 6.79 5.44 -10.17
CA ALA A 132 6.38 6.76 -10.61
C ALA A 132 4.96 7.11 -10.12
N LEU A 133 4.03 6.16 -10.23
CA LEU A 133 2.67 6.30 -9.71
C LEU A 133 2.66 6.62 -8.21
N CYS A 134 3.41 5.87 -7.41
CA CYS A 134 3.49 6.09 -5.96
C CYS A 134 3.93 7.51 -5.61
N LEU A 135 4.90 8.06 -6.35
CA LEU A 135 5.39 9.43 -6.10
C LEU A 135 4.32 10.47 -6.44
N GLU A 136 3.62 10.29 -7.56
CA GLU A 136 2.64 11.26 -8.03
C GLU A 136 1.36 11.27 -7.16
N ILE A 137 0.90 10.10 -6.69
CA ILE A 137 -0.34 10.04 -5.91
C ILE A 137 -0.24 10.70 -4.54
N LEU A 138 0.97 10.88 -3.99
CA LEU A 138 1.19 11.59 -2.72
C LEU A 138 0.73 13.05 -2.78
N GLU A 139 0.60 13.61 -3.99
CA GLU A 139 0.15 14.98 -4.23
C GLU A 139 -1.31 15.04 -4.73
N LYS A 140 -2.02 13.90 -4.79
CA LYS A 140 -3.37 13.80 -5.37
C LYS A 140 -4.43 13.50 -4.31
N PRO A 141 -5.25 14.49 -3.91
CA PRO A 141 -6.35 14.27 -2.97
C PRO A 141 -7.37 13.21 -3.42
N GLN A 142 -7.50 13.00 -4.74
CA GLN A 142 -8.41 12.03 -5.32
C GLN A 142 -8.00 10.58 -5.06
N ALA A 143 -6.74 10.35 -4.66
CA ALA A 143 -6.22 9.01 -4.33
C ALA A 143 -6.57 8.56 -2.90
N CYS A 144 -7.09 9.46 -2.06
CA CYS A 144 -7.43 9.19 -0.67
C CYS A 144 -8.57 8.18 -0.53
N GLN A 145 -8.39 7.21 0.37
CA GLN A 145 -9.36 6.13 0.66
C GLN A 145 -9.73 5.34 -0.62
N LYS A 146 -8.77 5.12 -1.51
CA LYS A 146 -8.97 4.33 -2.73
C LYS A 146 -8.19 3.02 -2.68
N THR A 147 -8.86 1.94 -3.04
CA THR A 147 -8.22 0.69 -3.49
C THR A 147 -8.48 0.49 -4.98
N PHE A 148 -7.42 0.29 -5.78
CA PHE A 148 -7.57 0.03 -7.21
C PHE A 148 -6.49 -0.88 -7.78
N GLU A 149 -6.86 -1.59 -8.85
CA GLU A 149 -5.96 -2.36 -9.67
C GLU A 149 -5.30 -1.48 -10.73
N VAL A 150 -4.07 -1.81 -11.11
CA VAL A 150 -3.37 -1.09 -12.17
C VAL A 150 -2.69 -2.05 -13.15
N ARG A 151 -2.83 -1.77 -14.44
CA ARG A 151 -2.09 -2.40 -15.54
C ARG A 151 -1.64 -1.36 -16.56
N GLU A 152 -0.61 -1.69 -17.33
CA GLU A 152 -0.25 -0.94 -18.53
C GLU A 152 -1.20 -1.29 -19.69
N GLU A 153 -1.45 -0.28 -20.52
CA GLU A 153 -2.17 -0.42 -21.79
C GLU A 153 -1.24 -0.02 -22.93
N GLU A 154 -1.17 -0.87 -23.97
CA GLU A 154 -0.34 -0.64 -25.17
C GLU A 154 -0.94 0.49 -26.02
N GLN A 155 -0.82 1.72 -25.54
CA GLN A 155 -1.17 2.95 -26.24
C GLN A 155 -0.08 3.98 -25.99
N THR A 156 0.18 4.81 -27.01
CA THR A 156 1.14 5.91 -26.91
C THR A 156 0.79 6.78 -25.71
N PRO A 157 1.75 7.11 -24.82
CA PRO A 157 1.49 7.93 -23.65
C PRO A 157 1.11 9.35 -24.09
N ASN A 158 -0.19 9.60 -24.25
CA ASN A 158 -0.69 10.95 -24.06
C ASN A 158 -0.56 11.28 -22.57
N SER A 159 -0.27 12.54 -22.24
CA SER A 159 -0.15 12.99 -20.85
C SER A 159 -1.35 12.51 -20.05
N GLN A 160 -1.14 11.47 -19.25
CA GLN A 160 -2.25 10.79 -18.61
C GLN A 160 -2.59 11.56 -17.35
N ASP A 161 -3.74 12.22 -17.33
CA ASP A 161 -4.24 12.86 -16.12
C ASP A 161 -4.78 11.77 -15.18
N TRP A 162 -3.89 11.25 -14.33
CA TRP A 162 -4.26 10.30 -13.30
C TRP A 162 -5.26 10.89 -12.30
N GLY A 163 -5.33 12.21 -12.15
CA GLY A 163 -6.28 12.87 -11.24
C GLY A 163 -7.73 12.58 -11.61
N GLN A 164 -8.08 12.65 -12.90
CA GLN A 164 -9.43 12.29 -13.37
C GLN A 164 -9.70 10.79 -13.23
N SER A 165 -8.70 9.96 -13.55
CA SER A 165 -8.81 8.51 -13.44
C SER A 165 -8.99 8.05 -11.99
N LEU A 166 -8.38 8.74 -11.03
CA LEU A 166 -8.55 8.47 -9.60
C LEU A 166 -9.88 9.00 -9.08
N ALA A 167 -10.33 10.17 -9.58
CA ALA A 167 -11.60 10.77 -9.19
C ALA A 167 -12.82 9.92 -9.57
N SER A 168 -12.74 9.15 -10.66
CA SER A 168 -13.82 8.28 -11.12
C SER A 168 -13.95 6.98 -10.31
N LEU A 169 -12.94 6.63 -9.51
CA LEU A 169 -12.97 5.45 -8.64
C LEU A 169 -13.90 5.70 -7.45
N THR A 170 -14.49 4.63 -6.94
CA THR A 170 -15.25 4.65 -5.68
C THR A 170 -14.30 4.61 -4.49
N SER A 171 -14.59 5.37 -3.43
CA SER A 171 -13.85 5.26 -2.17
C SER A 171 -14.23 3.98 -1.42
N ASP A 172 -13.27 3.44 -0.69
CA ASP A 172 -13.44 2.26 0.17
C ASP A 172 -14.48 2.48 1.30
#